data_AF-A0A972K7G8-F1
#
_entry.id   AF-A0A972K7G8-F1
#
_cell.length_a   1.000
_cell.length_b   1.000
_cell.length_c   1.000
_cell.angle_alpha   90.00
_cell.angle_beta   90.00
_cell.angle_gamma   90.00
#
_symmetry.space_group_name_H-M   'P 1'
#
loop_
_entity.id
_entity.type
_entity.pdbx_description
1 polymer ?
#
loop_
_entity_poly.entity_id
_entity_poly.type
_entity_poly.pdbx_seq_one_letter_code
_entity_poly.pdbx_strand_id
1 'polypeptide(L)'
;MVVFNCLITLISVLLLISLPFNVSTAEIICSDSVVFKNQEFFVGAQTRGRFFPEGGRIVRFYLNNRLIGRTLSGGDGYAYLEQRFKRAGLYRIKARSDDDTCYCSVMVLGVKDRLVLVQLEGVVFNIPFLGELKDGSREVLKELKGHYRIVYVTLLPAIHKLKQWLREKGLPESVVVNFDPQEFKTLKTKGVSITALVDSSDVLGSFLSDVDRCFSFKESEGCETVEDWREIKGRIQKGYAP
;
A
#
# COMPACT_ATOMS: atom_id res chain seq x y z
N MET A 1 46.21 -40.20 0.97
CA MET A 1 45.71 -38.82 0.90
C MET A 1 44.48 -38.65 -0.02
N VAL A 2 44.38 -39.39 -1.14
CA VAL A 2 43.27 -39.25 -2.11
C VAL A 2 41.91 -39.75 -1.58
N VAL A 3 41.88 -40.84 -0.82
CA VAL A 3 40.63 -41.43 -0.28
C VAL A 3 39.95 -40.52 0.75
N PHE A 4 40.73 -39.77 1.53
CA PHE A 4 40.23 -38.86 2.57
C PHE A 4 39.52 -37.65 1.95
N ASN A 5 40.06 -37.11 0.86
CA ASN A 5 39.44 -35.99 0.13
C ASN A 5 38.13 -36.41 -0.56
N CYS A 6 38.01 -37.67 -0.99
CA CYS A 6 36.80 -38.20 -1.61
C CYS A 6 35.64 -38.40 -0.61
N LEU A 7 35.97 -38.78 0.64
CA LEU A 7 34.99 -38.91 1.71
C LEU A 7 34.48 -37.53 2.16
N ILE A 8 35.36 -36.53 2.24
CA ILE A 8 34.99 -35.15 2.60
C ILE A 8 34.10 -34.53 1.54
N THR A 9 34.37 -34.73 0.24
CA THR A 9 33.51 -34.24 -0.84
C THR A 9 32.14 -34.93 -0.85
N LEU A 10 32.08 -36.24 -0.59
CA LEU A 10 30.82 -36.96 -0.49
C LEU A 10 29.95 -36.46 0.69
N ILE A 11 30.57 -36.25 1.87
CA ILE A 11 29.88 -35.73 3.06
C ILE A 11 29.40 -34.29 2.85
N SER A 12 30.20 -33.44 2.19
CA SER A 12 29.80 -32.05 1.93
C SER A 12 28.70 -31.94 0.86
N VAL A 13 28.66 -32.84 -0.13
CA VAL A 13 27.51 -32.96 -1.05
C VAL A 13 26.26 -33.47 -0.33
N LEU A 14 26.38 -34.46 0.57
CA LEU A 14 25.25 -34.94 1.37
C LEU A 14 24.73 -33.88 2.36
N LEU A 15 25.61 -33.06 2.93
CA LEU A 15 25.24 -31.95 3.82
C LEU A 15 24.51 -30.83 3.06
N LEU A 16 24.86 -30.59 1.78
CA LEU A 16 24.15 -29.64 0.92
C LEU A 16 22.73 -30.13 0.53
N ILE A 17 22.52 -31.45 0.43
CA ILE A 17 21.22 -32.05 0.10
C ILE A 17 20.30 -32.18 1.34
N SER A 18 20.89 -32.30 2.53
CA SER A 18 20.16 -32.47 3.81
C SER A 18 19.83 -31.15 4.52
N LEU A 19 20.22 -30.00 3.97
CA LEU A 19 19.64 -28.74 4.42
C LEU A 19 18.12 -28.84 4.20
N PRO A 20 17.29 -28.68 5.24
CA PRO A 20 15.86 -28.62 5.05
C PRO A 20 15.64 -27.47 4.08
N PHE A 21 15.19 -27.78 2.86
CA PHE A 21 14.57 -26.79 2.01
C PHE A 21 13.40 -26.28 2.82
N ASN A 22 13.61 -25.16 3.52
CA ASN A 22 12.55 -24.44 4.23
C ASN A 22 11.40 -24.37 3.24
N VAL A 23 10.32 -25.08 3.59
CA VAL A 23 9.14 -25.26 2.77
C VAL A 23 8.69 -23.85 2.42
N SER A 24 8.99 -23.44 1.19
CA SER A 24 8.58 -22.15 0.68
C SER A 24 7.07 -22.21 0.63
N THR A 25 6.44 -21.53 1.57
CA THR A 25 4.99 -21.54 1.72
C THR A 25 4.39 -20.96 0.46
N ALA A 26 3.35 -21.62 -0.04
CA ALA A 26 2.47 -20.95 -0.97
C ALA A 26 2.02 -19.63 -0.32
N GLU A 27 1.86 -18.58 -1.11
CA GLU A 27 1.57 -17.24 -0.59
C GLU A 27 0.31 -16.73 -1.27
N ILE A 28 -0.53 -16.03 -0.52
CA ILE A 28 -1.59 -15.22 -1.09
C ILE A 28 -1.22 -13.76 -0.88
N ILE A 29 -1.28 -12.94 -1.94
CA ILE A 29 -0.95 -11.52 -1.90
C ILE A 29 -2.21 -10.72 -2.22
N CYS A 30 -2.43 -9.66 -1.44
CA CYS A 30 -3.55 -8.73 -1.60
C CYS A 30 -2.98 -7.32 -1.76
N SER A 31 -3.56 -6.52 -2.64
CA SER A 31 -3.18 -5.11 -2.84
C SER A 31 -4.21 -4.16 -2.26
N ASP A 32 -3.76 -3.04 -1.70
CA ASP A 32 -4.67 -1.97 -1.28
C ASP A 32 -5.22 -1.24 -2.50
N SER A 33 -6.35 -0.56 -2.33
CA SER A 33 -6.99 0.18 -3.44
C SER A 33 -7.78 1.38 -2.95
N VAL A 34 -7.90 2.38 -3.83
CA VAL A 34 -8.80 3.52 -3.66
C VAL A 34 -9.95 3.38 -4.65
N VAL A 35 -11.19 3.42 -4.17
CA VAL A 35 -12.39 3.16 -4.99
C VAL A 35 -13.49 4.15 -4.63
N PHE A 36 -14.53 4.23 -5.46
CA PHE A 36 -15.68 5.09 -5.18
C PHE A 36 -16.84 4.32 -4.59
N LYS A 37 -17.58 4.98 -3.71
CA LYS A 37 -18.84 4.49 -3.17
C LYS A 37 -19.80 4.16 -4.32
N ASN A 38 -20.52 3.04 -4.18
CA ASN A 38 -21.47 2.49 -5.14
C ASN A 38 -20.89 2.08 -6.51
N GLN A 39 -19.58 2.18 -6.71
CA GLN A 39 -18.93 1.62 -7.90
C GLN A 39 -18.69 0.12 -7.71
N GLU A 40 -18.79 -0.64 -8.80
CA GLU A 40 -18.30 -2.01 -8.85
C GLU A 40 -16.77 -2.01 -8.79
N PHE A 41 -16.25 -2.88 -7.94
CA PHE A 41 -14.81 -3.04 -7.72
C PHE A 41 -14.49 -4.52 -7.56
N PHE A 42 -13.42 -4.95 -8.20
CA PHE A 42 -12.91 -6.31 -8.04
C PHE A 42 -11.84 -6.34 -6.96
N VAL A 43 -12.18 -6.99 -5.84
CA VAL A 43 -11.20 -7.33 -4.82
C VAL A 43 -10.31 -8.44 -5.39
N GLY A 44 -9.04 -8.12 -5.60
CA GLY A 44 -8.05 -9.07 -6.14
C GLY A 44 -7.21 -9.71 -5.04
N ALA A 45 -6.90 -10.99 -5.23
CA ALA A 45 -5.81 -11.66 -4.54
C ALA A 45 -5.03 -12.52 -5.53
N GLN A 46 -3.72 -12.61 -5.37
CA GLN A 46 -2.87 -13.47 -6.18
C GLN A 46 -2.38 -14.64 -5.34
N THR A 47 -2.68 -15.86 -5.76
CA THR A 47 -2.10 -17.09 -5.21
C THR A 47 -0.78 -17.39 -5.91
N ARG A 48 0.25 -17.69 -5.12
CA ARG A 48 1.60 -17.96 -5.60
C ARG A 48 2.08 -19.29 -5.03
N GLY A 49 2.71 -20.08 -5.88
CA GLY A 49 3.56 -21.18 -5.47
C GLY A 49 4.97 -20.68 -5.18
N ARG A 50 5.92 -21.60 -5.09
CA ARG A 50 7.31 -21.32 -4.68
C ARG A 50 8.06 -20.31 -5.56
N PHE A 51 7.85 -20.35 -6.88
CA PHE A 51 8.60 -19.52 -7.83
C PHE A 51 7.71 -18.74 -8.80
N PHE A 52 6.44 -19.12 -8.91
CA PHE A 52 5.51 -18.59 -9.91
C PHE A 52 4.12 -18.45 -9.31
N PRO A 53 3.24 -17.62 -9.91
CA PRO A 53 1.82 -17.66 -9.60
C PRO A 53 1.26 -19.09 -9.75
N GLU A 54 0.30 -19.44 -8.91
CA GLU A 54 -0.30 -20.77 -8.87
C GLU A 54 -1.82 -20.66 -8.97
N GLY A 55 -2.36 -21.11 -10.10
CA GLY A 55 -3.80 -21.08 -10.36
C GLY A 55 -4.59 -22.25 -9.78
N GLY A 56 -5.91 -22.22 -9.98
CA GLY A 56 -6.81 -23.32 -9.59
C GLY A 56 -7.04 -23.44 -8.08
N ARG A 57 -6.73 -22.39 -7.31
CA ARG A 57 -6.89 -22.36 -5.85
C ARG A 57 -8.15 -21.61 -5.45
N ILE A 58 -8.88 -22.12 -4.46
CA ILE A 58 -10.10 -21.46 -3.96
C ILE A 58 -9.72 -20.35 -2.97
N VAL A 59 -9.96 -19.11 -3.37
CA VAL A 59 -9.78 -17.94 -2.51
C VAL A 59 -11.11 -17.55 -1.88
N ARG A 60 -11.13 -17.43 -0.56
CA ARG A 60 -12.27 -16.92 0.24
C ARG A 60 -11.97 -15.51 0.71
N PHE A 61 -12.88 -14.58 0.47
CA PHE A 61 -12.76 -13.18 0.88
C PHE A 61 -13.67 -12.86 2.06
N TYR A 62 -13.17 -12.10 3.02
CA TYR A 62 -13.88 -11.72 4.23
C TYR A 62 -13.80 -10.21 4.43
N LEU A 63 -14.93 -9.62 4.80
CA LEU A 63 -15.05 -8.23 5.22
C LEU A 63 -15.49 -8.20 6.69
N ASN A 64 -14.69 -7.60 7.57
CA ASN A 64 -14.95 -7.60 9.01
C ASN A 64 -15.20 -9.01 9.57
N ASN A 65 -14.35 -9.97 9.19
CA ASN A 65 -14.44 -11.40 9.51
C ASN A 65 -15.69 -12.15 8.99
N ARG A 66 -16.57 -11.49 8.24
CA ARG A 66 -17.70 -12.14 7.56
C ARG A 66 -17.30 -12.53 6.14
N LEU A 67 -17.53 -13.78 5.76
CA LEU A 67 -17.34 -14.25 4.39
C LEU A 67 -18.24 -13.45 3.44
N ILE A 68 -17.64 -12.79 2.45
CA ILE A 68 -18.35 -12.02 1.42
C ILE A 68 -18.43 -12.77 0.08
N GLY A 69 -17.54 -13.74 -0.14
CA GLY A 69 -17.56 -14.56 -1.34
C GLY A 69 -16.35 -15.48 -1.45
N ARG A 70 -16.36 -16.32 -2.49
CA ARG A 70 -15.25 -17.18 -2.88
C ARG A 70 -15.15 -17.26 -4.39
N THR A 71 -13.94 -17.43 -4.90
CA THR A 71 -13.67 -17.60 -6.32
C THR A 71 -12.49 -18.55 -6.53
N LEU A 72 -12.40 -19.14 -7.71
CA LEU A 72 -11.25 -19.96 -8.13
C LEU A 72 -10.23 -19.03 -8.79
N SER A 73 -8.94 -19.13 -8.42
CA SER A 73 -7.90 -18.39 -9.12
C SER A 73 -7.71 -18.92 -10.54
N GLY A 74 -7.48 -18.01 -11.50
CA GLY A 74 -7.14 -18.34 -12.87
C GLY A 74 -5.76 -18.98 -12.99
N GLY A 75 -5.38 -19.45 -14.18
CA GLY A 75 -4.06 -20.07 -14.41
C GLY A 75 -2.87 -19.14 -14.12
N ASP A 76 -3.12 -17.84 -14.11
CA ASP A 76 -2.19 -16.76 -13.74
C ASP A 76 -2.11 -16.50 -12.22
N GLY A 77 -2.83 -17.29 -11.42
CA GLY A 77 -2.90 -17.17 -9.96
C GLY A 77 -3.81 -16.07 -9.46
N TYR A 78 -4.48 -15.29 -10.32
CA TYR A 78 -5.35 -14.21 -9.84
C TYR A 78 -6.78 -14.68 -9.57
N ALA A 79 -7.29 -14.25 -8.42
CA ALA A 79 -8.65 -14.46 -7.97
C ALA A 79 -9.32 -13.10 -7.76
N TYR A 80 -10.45 -12.86 -8.42
CA TYR A 80 -11.21 -11.62 -8.32
C TYR A 80 -12.61 -11.88 -7.76
N LEU A 81 -13.02 -11.06 -6.80
CA LEU A 81 -14.39 -11.03 -6.29
C LEU A 81 -14.98 -9.64 -6.51
N GLU A 82 -16.09 -9.58 -7.24
CA GLU A 82 -16.83 -8.33 -7.42
C GLU A 82 -17.48 -7.89 -6.10
N GLN A 83 -17.29 -6.62 -5.76
CA GLN A 83 -17.82 -6.01 -4.56
C GLN A 83 -18.31 -4.59 -4.85
N ARG A 84 -19.41 -4.21 -4.20
CA ARG A 84 -19.92 -2.83 -4.18
C ARG A 84 -20.01 -2.32 -2.75
N PHE A 85 -19.36 -1.18 -2.48
CA PHE A 85 -19.37 -0.56 -1.14
C PHE A 85 -20.41 0.54 -1.05
N LYS A 86 -21.37 0.40 -0.13
CA LYS A 86 -22.48 1.37 0.05
C LYS A 86 -22.13 2.58 0.91
N ARG A 87 -21.01 2.53 1.66
CA ARG A 87 -20.58 3.60 2.56
C ARG A 87 -19.11 3.92 2.30
N ALA A 88 -18.76 5.20 2.34
CA ALA A 88 -17.39 5.65 2.31
C ALA A 88 -16.66 5.28 3.61
N GLY A 89 -15.34 5.12 3.54
CA GLY A 89 -14.50 4.74 4.67
C GLY A 89 -13.42 3.75 4.30
N LEU A 90 -12.62 3.39 5.30
CA LEU A 90 -11.57 2.39 5.19
C LEU A 90 -12.15 1.01 5.53
N TYR A 91 -11.98 0.05 4.63
CA TYR A 91 -12.40 -1.33 4.83
C TYR A 91 -11.19 -2.24 4.83
N ARG A 92 -11.14 -3.18 5.78
CA ARG A 92 -10.12 -4.23 5.80
C ARG A 92 -10.70 -5.50 5.24
N ILE A 93 -10.05 -6.01 4.20
CA ILE A 93 -10.39 -7.28 3.55
C ILE A 93 -9.34 -8.31 3.94
N LYS A 94 -9.81 -9.50 4.26
CA LYS A 94 -8.99 -10.69 4.43
C LYS A 94 -9.25 -11.62 3.24
N ALA A 95 -8.21 -12.07 2.56
CA ALA A 95 -8.30 -13.18 1.62
C ALA A 95 -7.59 -14.41 2.20
N ARG A 96 -8.17 -15.59 1.97
CA ARG A 96 -7.62 -16.87 2.46
C ARG A 96 -7.70 -17.93 1.37
N SER A 97 -6.60 -18.63 1.13
CA SER A 97 -6.55 -19.88 0.36
C SER A 97 -5.82 -20.91 1.20
N ASP A 98 -6.45 -22.05 1.47
CA ASP A 98 -5.88 -23.10 2.33
C ASP A 98 -5.44 -22.53 3.70
N ASP A 99 -4.14 -22.61 4.01
CA ASP A 99 -3.54 -22.07 5.22
C ASP A 99 -3.00 -20.64 5.06
N ASP A 100 -2.95 -20.13 3.83
CA ASP A 100 -2.40 -18.82 3.51
C ASP A 100 -3.46 -17.73 3.70
N THR A 101 -3.02 -16.59 4.24
CA THR A 101 -3.89 -15.43 4.47
C THR A 101 -3.18 -14.13 4.13
N CYS A 102 -3.85 -13.23 3.42
CA CYS A 102 -3.43 -11.83 3.28
C CYS A 102 -4.52 -10.85 3.72
N TYR A 103 -4.07 -9.63 3.96
CA TYR A 103 -4.94 -8.51 4.29
C TYR A 103 -4.62 -7.33 3.38
N CYS A 104 -5.66 -6.77 2.77
CA CYS A 104 -5.60 -5.47 2.12
C CYS A 104 -6.64 -4.52 2.72
N SER A 105 -6.42 -3.26 2.42
CA SER A 105 -7.29 -2.15 2.79
C SER A 105 -7.89 -1.55 1.52
N VAL A 106 -9.17 -1.24 1.55
CA VAL A 106 -9.86 -0.52 0.48
C VAL A 106 -10.36 0.80 1.05
N MET A 107 -9.87 1.90 0.49
CA MET A 107 -10.35 3.24 0.79
C MET A 107 -11.52 3.56 -0.15
N VAL A 108 -12.73 3.58 0.40
CA VAL A 108 -13.93 3.92 -0.36
C VAL A 108 -14.23 5.39 -0.18
N LEU A 109 -14.21 6.14 -1.29
CA LEU A 109 -14.42 7.57 -1.33
C LEU A 109 -15.85 7.93 -1.75
N GLY A 110 -16.42 8.95 -1.12
CA GLY A 110 -17.58 9.68 -1.61
C GLY A 110 -17.17 10.99 -2.29
N VAL A 111 -18.08 11.57 -3.07
CA VAL A 111 -17.85 12.83 -3.82
C VAL A 111 -17.54 14.06 -2.96
N LYS A 112 -17.76 13.99 -1.63
CA LYS A 112 -17.44 15.07 -0.68
C LYS A 112 -16.21 14.75 0.17
N ASP A 113 -15.59 13.59 -0.01
CA ASP A 113 -14.35 13.27 0.69
C ASP A 113 -13.24 14.16 0.15
N ARG A 114 -12.34 14.55 1.06
CA ARG A 114 -11.13 15.32 0.78
C ARG A 114 -9.92 14.46 1.09
N LEU A 115 -8.97 14.41 0.17
CA LEU A 115 -7.78 13.57 0.30
C LEU A 115 -6.56 14.39 0.71
N VAL A 116 -5.75 13.78 1.56
CA VAL A 116 -4.35 14.17 1.73
C VAL A 116 -3.52 12.99 1.27
N LEU A 117 -2.74 13.21 0.22
CA LEU A 117 -1.78 12.24 -0.28
C LEU A 117 -0.46 12.45 0.44
N VAL A 118 0.11 11.37 0.94
CA VAL A 118 1.43 11.38 1.59
C VAL A 118 2.32 10.47 0.78
N GLN A 119 3.23 11.07 0.01
CA GLN A 119 4.24 10.30 -0.70
C GLN A 119 5.23 9.72 0.31
N LEU A 120 5.62 8.47 0.12
CA LEU A 120 6.56 7.80 1.02
C LEU A 120 8.02 7.96 0.56
N GLU A 121 8.27 8.30 -0.71
CA GLU A 121 9.62 8.30 -1.31
C GLU A 121 10.52 9.49 -0.97
N GLY A 122 10.01 10.58 -0.39
CA GLY A 122 10.88 11.61 0.20
C GLY A 122 11.58 11.14 1.49
N VAL A 123 11.11 10.02 2.05
CA VAL A 123 11.64 9.32 3.23
C VAL A 123 12.40 8.02 2.85
N VAL A 124 12.33 7.57 1.60
CA VAL A 124 12.65 6.17 1.26
C VAL A 124 13.42 6.05 -0.05
N PHE A 125 14.70 6.40 0.00
CA PHE A 125 15.65 5.77 -0.91
C PHE A 125 16.53 4.80 -0.13
N ASN A 126 16.29 3.53 -0.45
CA ASN A 126 16.89 2.29 0.00
C ASN A 126 16.07 1.65 1.18
N ILE A 127 15.77 0.36 1.28
CA ILE A 127 16.72 -0.73 1.28
C ILE A 127 17.85 -0.34 2.28
N PRO A 128 17.95 -0.93 3.47
CA PRO A 128 18.38 -0.25 4.72
C PRO A 128 17.99 1.21 5.10
N PHE A 129 17.30 2.03 4.28
CA PHE A 129 17.09 3.48 4.46
C PHE A 129 15.58 3.88 4.47
N LEU A 130 14.76 3.29 5.34
CA LEU A 130 13.48 3.93 5.66
C LEU A 130 13.82 5.08 6.61
N GLY A 131 13.93 6.30 6.07
CA GLY A 131 14.33 7.50 6.78
C GLY A 131 13.49 7.75 8.03
N GLU A 132 14.01 8.57 8.93
CA GLU A 132 13.23 8.98 10.09
C GLU A 132 12.05 9.83 9.63
N LEU A 133 10.86 9.51 10.15
CA LEU A 133 9.73 10.41 10.03
C LEU A 133 10.11 11.72 10.69
N LYS A 134 9.91 12.86 10.02
CA LYS A 134 10.01 14.15 10.69
C LYS A 134 9.12 14.18 11.94
N ASP A 135 9.62 14.81 12.99
CA ASP A 135 8.93 14.93 14.26
C ASP A 135 7.53 15.53 14.10
N GLY A 136 6.58 15.02 14.89
CA GLY A 136 5.19 15.47 14.88
C GLY A 136 4.33 14.90 13.74
N SER A 137 4.91 14.14 12.80
CA SER A 137 4.18 13.50 11.69
C SER A 137 3.02 12.63 12.17
N ARG A 138 3.24 11.82 13.21
CA ARG A 138 2.25 10.90 13.76
C ARG A 138 1.05 11.63 14.34
N GLU A 139 1.29 12.64 15.16
CA GLU A 139 0.27 13.44 15.82
C GLU A 139 -0.55 14.19 14.77
N VAL A 140 0.12 14.87 13.84
CA VAL A 140 -0.54 15.63 12.77
C VAL A 140 -1.36 14.73 11.85
N LEU A 141 -0.82 13.59 11.40
CA LEU A 141 -1.58 12.69 10.52
C LEU A 141 -2.78 12.06 11.24
N LYS A 142 -2.68 11.78 12.55
CA LYS A 142 -3.83 11.32 13.35
C LYS A 142 -4.93 12.38 13.40
N GLU A 143 -4.57 13.64 13.57
CA GLU A 143 -5.53 14.75 13.59
C GLU A 143 -6.14 14.99 12.20
N LEU A 144 -5.32 15.01 11.14
CA LEU A 144 -5.79 15.17 9.76
C LEU A 144 -6.75 14.04 9.36
N LYS A 145 -6.52 12.79 9.80
CA LYS A 145 -7.42 11.66 9.55
C LYS A 145 -8.85 11.89 10.06
N GLY A 146 -9.05 12.78 11.04
CA GLY A 146 -10.38 13.17 11.52
C GLY A 146 -11.22 13.96 10.50
N HIS A 147 -10.57 14.63 9.55
CA HIS A 147 -11.22 15.54 8.59
C HIS A 147 -10.94 15.20 7.12
N TYR A 148 -9.91 14.38 6.87
CA TYR A 148 -9.40 14.04 5.54
C TYR A 148 -9.19 12.53 5.42
N ARG A 149 -9.31 12.02 4.19
CA ARG A 149 -8.88 10.66 3.84
C ARG A 149 -7.39 10.71 3.54
N ILE A 150 -6.58 10.13 4.43
CA ILE A 150 -5.15 9.99 4.19
C ILE A 150 -4.95 8.83 3.21
N VAL A 151 -4.18 9.02 2.15
CA VAL A 151 -3.75 7.94 1.25
C VAL A 151 -2.24 8.01 1.17
N TYR A 152 -1.58 6.90 1.51
CA TYR A 152 -0.13 6.80 1.34
C TYR A 152 0.16 6.36 -0.08
N VAL A 153 1.09 7.06 -0.73
CA VAL A 153 1.42 6.86 -2.12
C VAL A 153 2.88 6.44 -2.21
N THR A 154 3.16 5.44 -3.05
CA THR A 154 4.51 4.92 -3.29
C THR A 154 4.82 4.78 -4.77
N LEU A 155 6.07 4.99 -5.17
CA LEU A 155 6.60 4.66 -6.50
C LEU A 155 7.32 3.30 -6.49
N LEU A 156 7.56 2.75 -5.30
CA LEU A 156 8.30 1.50 -5.11
C LEU A 156 7.38 0.27 -5.05
N PRO A 157 7.81 -0.88 -5.60
CA PRO A 157 7.03 -2.12 -5.60
C PRO A 157 6.99 -2.84 -4.23
N ALA A 158 7.49 -2.23 -3.15
CA ALA A 158 7.68 -2.85 -1.83
C ALA A 158 6.56 -2.56 -0.81
N ILE A 159 5.31 -2.51 -1.28
CA ILE A 159 4.13 -2.08 -0.49
C ILE A 159 4.00 -2.81 0.85
N HIS A 160 4.23 -4.13 0.90
CA HIS A 160 4.07 -4.90 2.14
C HIS A 160 5.02 -4.41 3.26
N LYS A 161 6.29 -4.17 2.93
CA LYS A 161 7.29 -3.64 3.86
C LYS A 161 6.93 -2.22 4.31
N LEU A 162 6.46 -1.37 3.39
CA LEU A 162 6.01 -0.02 3.70
C LEU A 162 4.83 -0.04 4.68
N LYS A 163 3.83 -0.89 4.44
CA LYS A 163 2.68 -1.05 5.35
C LYS A 163 3.11 -1.50 6.75
N GLN A 164 4.08 -2.43 6.83
CA GLN A 164 4.62 -2.85 8.11
C GLN A 164 5.34 -1.70 8.82
N TRP A 165 6.20 -0.98 8.11
CA TRP A 165 6.92 0.17 8.66
C TRP A 165 5.97 1.28 9.15
N LEU A 166 4.91 1.62 8.40
CA LEU A 166 3.90 2.59 8.83
C LEU A 166 3.24 2.18 10.15
N ARG A 167 2.95 0.88 10.34
CA ARG A 167 2.38 0.35 11.59
C ARG A 167 3.38 0.42 12.74
N GLU A 168 4.64 0.03 12.50
CA GLU A 168 5.71 0.07 13.51
C GLU A 168 5.98 1.50 13.99
N LYS A 169 5.87 2.49 13.09
CA LYS A 169 5.96 3.91 13.44
C LYS A 169 4.69 4.48 14.09
N GLY A 170 3.63 3.69 14.20
CA GLY A 170 2.36 4.10 14.82
C GLY A 170 1.60 5.18 14.06
N LEU A 171 1.84 5.26 12.74
CA LEU A 171 1.09 6.15 11.85
C LEU A 171 -0.36 5.67 11.70
N PRO A 172 -1.30 6.57 11.36
CA PRO A 172 -2.70 6.19 11.17
C PRO A 172 -2.86 5.12 10.10
N GLU A 173 -3.63 4.07 10.40
CA GLU A 173 -3.95 3.04 9.41
C GLU A 173 -4.66 3.66 8.19
N SER A 174 -4.17 3.34 7.00
CA SER A 174 -4.80 3.66 5.71
C SER A 174 -4.32 2.72 4.61
N VAL A 175 -4.71 3.02 3.37
CA VAL A 175 -4.23 2.37 2.15
C VAL A 175 -2.84 2.87 1.76
N VAL A 176 -2.03 1.95 1.22
CA VAL A 176 -0.76 2.26 0.55
C VAL A 176 -0.88 1.82 -0.90
N VAL A 177 -0.87 2.77 -1.83
CA VAL A 177 -1.08 2.51 -3.27
C VAL A 177 0.13 2.94 -4.08
N ASN A 178 0.36 2.26 -5.20
CA ASN A 178 1.31 2.75 -6.18
C ASN A 178 0.76 4.03 -6.81
N PHE A 179 1.64 5.00 -7.07
CA PHE A 179 1.25 6.19 -7.78
C PHE A 179 0.93 5.87 -9.24
N ASP A 180 -0.31 6.10 -9.64
CA ASP A 180 -0.72 6.11 -11.04
C ASP A 180 -1.41 7.46 -11.35
N PRO A 181 -0.78 8.35 -12.15
CA PRO A 181 -1.37 9.63 -12.53
C PRO A 181 -2.79 9.52 -13.08
N GLN A 182 -3.13 8.44 -13.79
CA GLN A 182 -4.45 8.26 -14.40
C GLN A 182 -5.52 7.92 -13.36
N GLU A 183 -5.19 7.09 -12.36
CA GLU A 183 -6.09 6.82 -11.24
C GLU A 183 -6.37 8.10 -10.46
N PHE A 184 -5.34 8.90 -10.18
CA PHE A 184 -5.53 10.16 -9.44
C PHE A 184 -6.27 11.24 -10.24
N LYS A 185 -6.03 11.35 -11.57
CA LYS A 185 -6.87 12.19 -12.44
C LYS A 185 -8.34 11.78 -12.39
N THR A 186 -8.59 10.47 -12.34
CA THR A 186 -9.95 9.93 -12.19
C THR A 186 -10.60 10.31 -10.86
N LEU A 187 -9.82 10.54 -9.80
CA LEU A 187 -10.33 11.11 -8.53
C LEU A 187 -10.93 12.51 -8.74
N LYS A 188 -10.18 13.39 -9.39
CA LYS A 188 -10.62 14.77 -9.66
C LYS A 188 -11.84 14.82 -10.58
N THR A 189 -11.86 14.04 -11.66
CA THR A 189 -13.02 14.01 -12.59
C THR A 189 -14.29 13.48 -11.93
N LYS A 190 -14.18 12.63 -10.92
CA LYS A 190 -15.30 12.13 -10.11
C LYS A 190 -15.66 13.03 -8.92
N GLY A 191 -15.10 14.24 -8.87
CA GLY A 191 -15.45 15.28 -7.89
C GLY A 191 -14.79 15.12 -6.53
N VAL A 192 -13.79 14.26 -6.39
CA VAL A 192 -13.00 14.15 -5.15
C VAL A 192 -11.92 15.25 -5.15
N SER A 193 -11.88 16.05 -4.08
CA SER A 193 -10.82 17.06 -3.90
C SER A 193 -9.58 16.41 -3.31
N ILE A 194 -8.43 16.66 -3.94
CA ILE A 194 -7.12 16.30 -3.44
C ILE A 194 -6.55 17.57 -2.79
N THR A 195 -6.83 17.74 -1.50
CA THR A 195 -6.54 18.97 -0.75
C THR A 195 -5.05 19.21 -0.58
N ALA A 196 -4.28 18.14 -0.41
CA ALA A 196 -2.83 18.27 -0.27
C ALA A 196 -2.10 17.04 -0.80
N LEU A 197 -0.94 17.28 -1.38
CA LEU A 197 0.14 16.32 -1.58
C LEU A 197 1.31 16.71 -0.68
N VAL A 198 1.80 15.77 0.13
CA VAL A 198 2.90 15.97 1.06
C VAL A 198 4.09 15.11 0.66
N ASP A 199 5.27 15.71 0.70
CA ASP A 199 6.57 15.09 0.43
C ASP A 199 6.76 14.71 -1.05
N SER A 200 6.30 15.60 -1.93
CA SER A 200 6.42 15.51 -3.38
C SER A 200 7.90 15.52 -3.79
N SER A 201 8.36 14.41 -4.36
CA SER A 201 9.56 14.45 -5.20
C SER A 201 9.23 15.10 -6.55
N ASP A 202 10.25 15.65 -7.24
CA ASP A 202 10.09 16.27 -8.56
C ASP A 202 9.44 15.33 -9.61
N VAL A 203 9.39 14.03 -9.32
CA VAL A 203 8.77 12.97 -10.13
C VAL A 203 7.25 13.17 -10.29
N LEU A 204 6.59 13.88 -9.36
CA LEU A 204 5.14 14.09 -9.39
C LEU A 204 4.72 15.38 -10.13
N GLY A 205 5.64 16.10 -10.77
CA GLY A 205 5.42 17.44 -11.34
C GLY A 205 4.17 17.58 -12.23
N SER A 206 3.90 16.61 -13.11
CA SER A 206 2.71 16.66 -14.00
C SER A 206 1.37 16.53 -13.26
N PHE A 207 1.38 15.97 -12.05
CA PHE A 207 0.21 15.79 -11.20
C PHE A 207 -0.03 16.96 -10.25
N LEU A 208 0.93 17.88 -10.09
CA LEU A 208 0.78 19.03 -9.21
C LEU A 208 -0.37 19.96 -9.62
N SER A 209 -0.73 20.00 -10.90
CA SER A 209 -1.90 20.76 -11.38
C SER A 209 -3.26 20.18 -10.95
N ASP A 210 -3.26 18.96 -10.43
CA ASP A 210 -4.45 18.23 -9.99
C ASP A 210 -4.64 18.22 -8.46
N VAL A 211 -3.74 18.85 -7.72
CA VAL A 211 -3.82 19.00 -6.25
C VAL A 211 -4.03 20.46 -5.87
N ASP A 212 -4.81 20.69 -4.83
CA ASP A 212 -5.10 22.07 -4.37
C ASP A 212 -3.84 22.71 -3.78
N ARG A 213 -3.03 21.91 -3.07
CA ARG A 213 -1.76 22.33 -2.47
C ARG A 213 -0.72 21.23 -2.53
N CYS A 214 0.54 21.62 -2.69
CA CYS A 214 1.67 20.72 -2.55
C CYS A 214 2.63 21.25 -1.49
N PHE A 215 3.13 20.36 -0.63
CA PHE A 215 4.11 20.66 0.40
C PHE A 215 5.31 19.74 0.28
N SER A 216 6.51 20.29 0.46
CA SER A 216 7.75 19.52 0.54
C SER A 216 8.62 19.99 1.71
N PHE A 217 9.34 19.06 2.32
CA PHE A 217 10.30 19.39 3.38
C PHE A 217 11.66 19.86 2.84
N LYS A 218 11.81 19.86 1.52
CA LYS A 218 12.97 20.33 0.77
C LYS A 218 12.50 21.25 -0.35
N GLU A 219 13.39 22.06 -0.88
CA GLU A 219 13.08 22.80 -2.10
C GLU A 219 12.74 21.81 -3.23
N SER A 220 11.60 22.02 -3.87
CA SER A 220 11.10 21.23 -5.00
C SER A 220 10.24 22.12 -5.88
N GLU A 221 10.28 21.89 -7.18
CA GLU A 221 9.54 22.70 -8.14
C GLU A 221 8.02 22.47 -8.00
N GLY A 222 7.26 23.56 -7.86
CA GLY A 222 5.79 23.50 -7.79
C GLY A 222 5.22 23.11 -6.43
N CYS A 223 6.06 22.95 -5.38
CA CYS A 223 5.61 22.66 -4.03
C CYS A 223 6.09 23.72 -3.04
N GLU A 224 5.25 24.03 -2.05
CA GLU A 224 5.60 24.95 -0.99
C GLU A 224 6.55 24.27 0.00
N THR A 225 7.75 24.83 0.18
CA THR A 225 8.68 24.35 1.21
C THR A 225 8.11 24.63 2.60
N VAL A 226 8.17 23.62 3.47
CA VAL A 226 7.70 23.66 4.86
C VAL A 226 8.75 23.08 5.80
N GLU A 227 8.79 23.59 7.03
CA GLU A 227 9.78 23.15 8.02
C GLU A 227 9.36 21.85 8.69
N ASP A 228 8.08 21.74 9.06
CA ASP A 228 7.53 20.63 9.82
C ASP A 228 6.06 20.29 9.48
N TRP A 229 5.56 19.21 10.08
CA TRP A 229 4.18 18.74 9.88
C TRP A 229 3.12 19.67 10.48
N ARG A 230 3.46 20.46 11.51
CA ARG A 230 2.52 21.39 12.15
C ARG A 230 2.21 22.55 11.21
N GLU A 231 3.22 23.01 10.48
CA GLU A 231 3.06 24.01 9.43
C GLU A 231 2.12 23.51 8.32
N ILE A 232 2.33 22.28 7.82
CA ILE A 232 1.43 21.65 6.84
C ILE A 232 -0.01 21.66 7.35
N LYS A 233 -0.23 21.19 8.58
CA LYS A 233 -1.56 21.17 9.19
C LYS A 233 -2.18 22.57 9.22
N GLY A 234 -1.43 23.57 9.70
CA GLY A 234 -1.91 24.96 9.77
C GLY A 234 -2.25 25.52 8.40
N ARG A 235 -1.46 25.21 7.37
CA ARG A 235 -1.71 25.62 5.99
C ARG A 235 -2.93 24.92 5.39
N ILE A 236 -3.08 23.60 5.56
CA ILE A 236 -4.26 22.84 5.11
C ILE A 236 -5.54 23.35 5.78
N GLN A 237 -5.50 23.64 7.08
CA GLN A 237 -6.66 24.10 7.84
C GLN A 237 -7.03 25.57 7.56
N LYS A 238 -6.06 26.45 7.28
CA LYS A 238 -6.36 27.85 6.92
C LYS A 238 -7.10 28.01 5.59
N GLY A 239 -6.95 27.05 4.67
CA GLY A 239 -7.75 26.98 3.44
C GLY A 239 -9.18 26.48 3.66
N TYR A 240 -9.53 26.07 4.90
CA TYR A 240 -10.86 25.63 5.29
C TYR A 240 -11.72 26.81 5.73
N ALA A 241 -12.27 27.55 4.77
CA ALA A 241 -13.49 28.32 5.02
C ALA A 241 -14.68 27.35 4.89
N PRO A 242 -15.53 27.18 5.92
CA PRO A 242 -16.71 26.33 5.84
C PRO A 242 -17.72 26.79 4.78
#